data_AF-A0A1A3TJQ0-F1
#
_entry.id   AF-A0A1A3TJQ0-F1
#
_cell.length_a   1.000
_cell.length_b   1.000
_cell.length_c   1.000
_cell.angle_alpha   90.00
_cell.angle_beta   90.00
_cell.angle_gamma   90.00
#
_symmetry.space_group_name_H-M   'P 1'
#
loop_
_entity.id
_entity.type
_entity.pdbx_description
1 polymer ?
#
loop_
_entity_poly.entity_id
_entity_poly.type
_entity_poly.pdbx_seq_one_letter_code
_entity_poly.pdbx_strand_id
1 'polypeptide(L)'
;MDEMPHYAGPIGPRNRNIFGACLSLVGLTTMMLALLLLMIAESNRALAFKLEVGFFPSLSEAAVQSARTEIVIAALLTVLATASAVTAVIFRSTITWRIIGGVTLLVLILVGPLLWVCYDMAF
;
A
#
# COMPACT_ATOMS: atom_id res chain seq x y z
N MET A 1 20.22 -45.25 16.32
CA MET A 1 19.30 -44.33 15.62
C MET A 1 19.91 -42.96 15.78
N ASP A 2 20.62 -42.51 14.75
CA ASP A 2 21.28 -41.21 14.76
C ASP A 2 20.22 -40.11 14.70
N GLU A 3 20.07 -39.36 15.79
CA GLU A 3 19.24 -38.16 15.84
C GLU A 3 19.88 -37.10 14.93
N MET A 4 19.48 -37.08 13.66
CA MET A 4 19.84 -36.00 12.75
C MET A 4 19.29 -34.68 13.31
N PRO A 5 20.15 -33.67 13.55
CA PRO A 5 19.71 -32.40 14.10
C PRO A 5 18.69 -31.77 13.16
N HIS A 6 17.48 -31.56 13.67
CA HIS A 6 16.44 -30.85 12.93
C HIS A 6 16.90 -29.42 12.68
N TYR A 7 17.21 -29.11 11.42
CA TYR A 7 17.55 -27.77 10.99
C TYR A 7 16.35 -26.83 11.20
N ALA A 8 16.41 -26.01 12.26
CA ALA A 8 15.34 -25.09 12.64
C ALA A 8 15.28 -23.80 11.78
N GLY A 9 16.15 -23.68 10.77
CA GLY A 9 16.31 -22.46 9.98
C GLY A 9 17.05 -21.33 10.72
N PRO A 10 17.40 -20.24 10.02
CA PRO A 10 18.18 -19.13 10.59
C PRO A 10 17.39 -18.27 11.61
N ILE A 11 16.06 -18.38 11.64
CA ILE A 11 15.20 -17.62 12.55
C ILE A 11 14.23 -18.59 13.23
N GLY A 12 14.20 -18.58 14.56
CA GLY A 12 13.29 -19.40 15.34
C GLY A 12 11.81 -19.14 15.00
N PRO A 13 10.93 -20.15 15.15
CA PRO A 13 9.53 -20.07 14.73
C PRO A 13 8.74 -18.94 15.41
N ARG A 14 9.04 -18.65 16.69
CA ARG A 14 8.42 -17.54 17.43
C ARG A 14 8.81 -16.17 16.85
N ASN A 15 10.09 -15.99 16.51
CA ASN A 15 10.58 -14.73 15.93
C ASN A 15 10.05 -14.51 14.52
N ARG A 16 9.91 -15.58 13.71
CA ARG A 16 9.27 -15.51 12.38
C ARG A 16 7.81 -15.08 12.45
N ASN A 17 7.09 -15.49 13.50
CA ASN A 17 5.70 -15.08 13.70
C ASN A 17 5.58 -13.59 14.06
N ILE A 18 6.43 -13.10 14.96
CA ILE A 18 6.46 -11.66 15.33
C ILE A 18 6.83 -10.81 14.11
N PHE A 19 7.84 -11.23 13.36
CA PHE A 19 8.26 -10.53 12.15
C PHE A 19 7.15 -10.48 11.09
N GLY A 20 6.48 -11.61 10.84
CA GLY A 20 5.31 -11.66 9.96
C GLY A 20 4.16 -10.77 10.43
N ALA A 21 3.92 -10.70 11.75
CA ALA A 21 2.92 -9.81 12.34
C ALA A 21 3.25 -8.33 12.08
N CYS A 22 4.48 -7.91 12.39
CA CYS A 22 4.92 -6.53 12.19
C CYS A 22 4.82 -6.12 10.72
N LEU A 23 5.32 -6.96 9.80
CA LEU A 23 5.24 -6.68 8.36
C LEU A 23 3.81 -6.61 7.84
N SER A 24 2.94 -7.51 8.31
CA SER A 24 1.53 -7.51 7.92
C SER A 24 0.80 -6.27 8.43
N LEU A 25 1.07 -5.85 9.68
CA LEU A 25 0.49 -4.64 10.25
C LEU A 25 0.99 -3.39 9.53
N VAL A 26 2.29 -3.29 9.26
CA VAL A 26 2.86 -2.18 8.48
C VAL A 26 2.28 -2.14 7.08
N GLY A 27 2.17 -3.29 6.40
CA GLY A 27 1.57 -3.38 5.08
C GLY A 27 0.11 -2.94 5.06
N LEU A 28 -0.68 -3.34 6.05
CA LEU A 28 -2.07 -2.92 6.19
C LEU A 28 -2.21 -1.43 6.48
N THR A 29 -1.46 -0.89 7.43
CA THR A 29 -1.57 0.52 7.82
C THR A 29 -1.15 1.43 6.69
N THR A 30 -0.05 1.12 6.00
CA THR A 30 0.43 1.88 4.85
C THR A 30 -0.56 1.82 3.68
N MET A 31 -1.16 0.66 3.41
CA MET A 31 -2.20 0.53 2.38
C MET A 31 -3.46 1.34 2.72
N MET A 32 -3.90 1.28 3.99
CA MET A 32 -5.07 2.05 4.44
C MET A 32 -4.83 3.55 4.33
N LEU A 33 -3.62 4.01 4.67
CA LEU A 33 -3.24 5.41 4.56
C LEU A 33 -3.14 5.86 3.09
N ALA A 34 -2.60 5.00 2.21
CA ALA A 34 -2.56 5.27 0.77
C ALA A 34 -3.97 5.43 0.18
N LEU A 35 -4.89 4.54 0.54
CA LEU A 35 -6.30 4.63 0.14
C LEU A 35 -6.96 5.91 0.64
N LEU A 36 -6.73 6.27 1.91
CA LEU A 36 -7.27 7.50 2.48
C LEU A 36 -6.80 8.73 1.71
N LEU A 37 -5.50 8.81 1.39
CA LEU A 37 -4.94 9.92 0.62
C LEU A 37 -5.49 9.98 -0.81
N LEU A 38 -5.67 8.83 -1.47
CA LEU A 38 -6.32 8.79 -2.79
C LEU A 38 -7.77 9.29 -2.73
N MET A 39 -8.53 8.91 -1.70
CA MET A 39 -9.90 9.38 -1.51
C MET A 39 -9.96 10.89 -1.24
N ILE A 40 -9.01 11.42 -0.47
CA ILE A 40 -8.90 12.87 -0.23
C ILE A 40 -8.59 13.58 -1.55
N ALA A 41 -7.62 13.08 -2.33
CA ALA A 41 -7.28 13.64 -3.63
C ALA A 41 -8.46 13.58 -4.60
N GLU A 42 -9.18 12.46 -4.70
CA GLU A 42 -10.37 12.32 -5.56
C GLU A 42 -11.49 13.27 -5.14
N SER A 43 -11.66 13.50 -3.84
CA SER A 43 -12.66 14.45 -3.32
C SER A 43 -12.32 15.92 -3.61
N ASN A 44 -11.15 16.21 -4.17
CA ASN A 44 -10.72 17.55 -4.47
C ASN A 44 -11.49 18.12 -5.69
N ARG A 45 -12.24 19.19 -5.44
CA ARG A 45 -13.07 19.85 -6.46
C ARG A 45 -12.26 20.34 -7.67
N ALA A 46 -10.99 20.69 -7.49
CA ALA A 46 -10.14 21.13 -8.60
C ALA A 46 -9.84 19.99 -9.58
N LEU A 47 -9.67 18.76 -9.08
CA LEU A 47 -9.48 17.57 -9.92
C LEU A 47 -10.77 17.16 -10.61
N ALA A 48 -11.90 17.18 -9.89
CA ALA A 48 -13.22 16.93 -10.47
C ALA A 48 -13.54 17.94 -11.60
N PHE A 49 -13.21 19.22 -11.41
CA PHE A 49 -13.38 20.24 -12.44
C PHE A 49 -12.48 20.01 -13.66
N LYS A 50 -11.21 19.60 -13.46
CA LYS A 50 -10.33 19.24 -14.58
C LYS A 50 -10.89 18.05 -15.37
N LEU A 51 -11.49 17.06 -14.70
CA LEU A 51 -12.11 15.92 -15.36
C LEU A 51 -13.28 16.34 -16.26
N GLU A 52 -14.10 17.28 -15.81
CA GLU A 52 -15.29 17.74 -16.53
C GLU A 52 -14.96 18.71 -17.67
N VAL A 53 -14.01 19.63 -17.44
CA VAL A 53 -13.77 20.78 -18.34
C VAL A 53 -12.42 20.68 -19.06
N GLY A 54 -11.55 19.74 -18.68
CA GLY A 54 -10.24 19.49 -19.30
C GLY A 54 -9.11 20.42 -18.82
N PHE A 55 -9.42 21.42 -17.98
CA PHE A 55 -8.43 22.35 -17.41
C PHE A 55 -8.70 22.64 -15.94
N PHE A 56 -7.65 23.06 -15.22
CA PHE A 56 -7.78 23.43 -13.80
C PHE A 56 -8.41 24.82 -13.65
N PRO A 57 -9.32 25.02 -12.68
CA PRO A 57 -9.94 26.31 -12.45
C PRO A 57 -8.90 27.37 -12.02
N SER A 58 -9.09 28.63 -12.41
CA SER A 58 -8.22 29.73 -12.01
C SER A 58 -8.15 29.87 -10.48
N LEU A 59 -6.97 30.18 -9.93
CA LEU A 59 -6.69 30.30 -8.48
C LEU A 59 -6.73 28.98 -7.69
N SER A 60 -6.74 27.81 -8.34
CA SER A 60 -6.75 26.50 -7.66
C SER A 60 -5.37 25.86 -7.48
N GLU A 61 -4.29 26.57 -7.81
CA GLU A 61 -2.91 26.06 -7.84
C GLU A 61 -2.49 25.36 -6.53
N ALA A 62 -2.82 25.96 -5.39
CA ALA A 62 -2.53 25.37 -4.08
C ALA A 62 -3.29 24.04 -3.85
N ALA A 63 -4.56 23.96 -4.27
CA ALA A 63 -5.37 22.76 -4.12
C ALA A 63 -4.87 21.64 -5.03
N VAL A 64 -4.46 21.97 -6.26
CA VAL A 64 -3.87 21.01 -7.21
C VAL A 64 -2.52 20.49 -6.71
N GLN A 65 -1.67 21.37 -6.16
CA GLN A 65 -0.40 20.95 -5.57
C GLN A 65 -0.60 20.05 -4.35
N SER A 66 -1.54 20.36 -3.45
CA SER A 66 -1.88 19.47 -2.32
C SER A 66 -2.27 18.08 -2.82
N ALA A 67 -3.20 18.00 -3.77
CA ALA A 67 -3.64 16.71 -4.31
C ALA A 67 -2.51 15.93 -5.00
N ARG A 68 -1.64 16.61 -5.76
CA ARG A 68 -0.45 15.98 -6.34
C ARG A 68 0.48 15.41 -5.26
N THR A 69 0.72 16.15 -4.19
CA THR A 69 1.55 15.65 -3.08
C THR A 69 0.93 14.44 -2.39
N GLU A 70 -0.38 14.47 -2.16
CA GLU A 70 -1.14 13.35 -1.59
C GLU A 70 -1.05 12.09 -2.47
N ILE A 71 -1.18 12.23 -3.79
CA ILE A 71 -1.06 11.13 -4.75
C ILE A 71 0.36 10.56 -4.77
N VAL A 72 1.39 11.40 -4.75
CA VAL A 72 2.79 10.94 -4.72
C VAL A 72 3.08 10.20 -3.41
N ILE A 73 2.60 10.71 -2.27
CA ILE A 73 2.74 10.03 -0.98
C ILE A 73 1.98 8.70 -1.00
N ALA A 74 0.77 8.65 -1.53
CA ALA A 74 0.00 7.42 -1.68
C ALA A 74 0.74 6.39 -2.55
N ALA A 75 1.40 6.82 -3.62
CA ALA A 75 2.19 5.93 -4.47
C ALA A 75 3.35 5.30 -3.70
N LEU A 76 4.11 6.11 -2.95
CA LEU A 76 5.21 5.63 -2.12
C LEU A 76 4.72 4.66 -1.03
N LEU A 77 3.62 4.98 -0.36
CA LEU A 77 3.01 4.12 0.65
C LEU A 77 2.52 2.79 0.07
N THR A 78 1.96 2.81 -1.15
CA THR A 78 1.53 1.61 -1.85
C THR A 78 2.73 0.70 -2.14
N VAL A 79 3.85 1.25 -2.61
CA VAL A 79 5.10 0.49 -2.81
C VAL A 79 5.58 -0.11 -1.49
N LEU A 80 5.57 0.66 -0.40
CA LEU A 80 5.98 0.17 0.92
C LEU A 80 5.08 -0.95 1.44
N ALA A 81 3.77 -0.83 1.20
CA ALA A 81 2.77 -1.84 1.53
C ALA A 81 3.01 -3.13 0.75
N THR A 82 3.28 -3.02 -0.56
CA THR A 82 3.59 -4.17 -1.42
C THR A 82 4.82 -4.92 -0.92
N ALA A 83 5.91 -4.21 -0.66
CA ALA A 83 7.15 -4.81 -0.19
C ALA A 83 6.96 -5.52 1.15
N SER A 84 6.23 -4.90 2.08
CA SER A 84 5.92 -5.48 3.38
C SER A 84 5.05 -6.75 3.26
N ALA A 85 4.02 -6.70 2.43
CA ALA A 85 3.11 -7.82 2.19
C ALA A 85 3.80 -9.01 1.50
N VAL A 86 4.61 -8.75 0.47
CA VAL A 86 5.43 -9.78 -0.20
C VAL A 86 6.40 -10.41 0.81
N THR A 87 7.06 -9.61 1.63
CA THR A 87 8.01 -10.10 2.63
C THR A 87 7.32 -10.97 3.69
N ALA A 88 6.12 -10.57 4.15
CA ALA A 88 5.32 -11.37 5.08
C ALA A 88 4.93 -12.74 4.50
N VAL A 89 4.58 -12.80 3.21
CA VAL A 89 4.21 -14.05 2.53
C VAL A 89 5.43 -14.96 2.32
N ILE A 90 6.58 -14.39 1.95
CA ILE A 90 7.82 -15.14 1.65
C ILE A 90 8.45 -15.75 2.90
N PHE A 91 8.45 -15.05 4.04
CA PHE A 91 9.09 -15.54 5.27
C PHE A 91 8.40 -16.75 5.91
N ARG A 92 7.34 -17.29 5.27
CA ARG A 92 6.56 -18.46 5.71
C ARG A 92 6.23 -18.35 7.21
N SER A 93 5.73 -17.19 7.63
CA SER A 93 5.12 -17.03 8.95
C SER A 93 3.88 -17.91 9.09
N THR A 94 3.22 -17.88 10.24
CA THR A 94 1.94 -18.58 10.42
C THR A 94 0.93 -18.23 9.31
N ILE A 95 0.03 -19.18 9.01
CA ILE A 95 -0.97 -19.07 7.94
C ILE A 95 -1.76 -17.75 8.03
N THR A 96 -2.10 -17.31 9.24
CA THR A 96 -2.82 -16.06 9.48
C THR A 96 -2.13 -14.84 8.86
N TRP A 97 -0.82 -14.66 9.09
CA TRP A 97 -0.08 -13.51 8.55
C TRP A 97 0.14 -13.61 7.04
N ARG A 98 0.26 -14.82 6.51
CA ARG A 98 0.34 -15.03 5.06
C ARG A 98 -0.98 -14.66 4.38
N ILE A 99 -2.12 -14.97 5.01
CA ILE A 99 -3.44 -14.54 4.52
C ILE A 99 -3.53 -13.02 4.55
N ILE A 100 -3.14 -12.38 5.65
CA ILE A 100 -3.19 -10.91 5.75
C ILE A 100 -2.32 -10.26 4.66
N GLY A 101 -1.06 -10.69 4.51
CA GLY A 101 -0.20 -10.20 3.43
C GLY A 101 -0.78 -10.49 2.05
N GLY A 102 -1.37 -11.67 1.83
CA GLY A 102 -2.05 -12.01 0.58
C GLY A 102 -3.26 -11.11 0.28
N VAL A 103 -4.07 -10.79 1.29
CA VAL A 103 -5.19 -9.86 1.18
C VAL A 103 -4.69 -8.46 0.85
N THR A 104 -3.61 -8.00 1.50
CA THR A 104 -2.97 -6.72 1.17
C THR A 104 -2.50 -6.67 -0.29
N LEU A 105 -1.98 -7.77 -0.83
CA LEU A 105 -1.62 -7.87 -2.25
C LEU A 105 -2.84 -7.88 -3.16
N LEU A 106 -3.93 -8.54 -2.77
CA LEU A 106 -5.17 -8.57 -3.55
C LEU A 106 -5.79 -7.17 -3.65
N VAL A 107 -5.69 -6.36 -2.59
CA VAL A 107 -6.14 -4.95 -2.59
C VAL A 107 -5.41 -4.10 -3.65
N LEU A 108 -4.18 -4.46 -4.04
CA LEU A 108 -3.47 -3.75 -5.12
C LEU A 108 -4.18 -3.82 -6.47
N ILE A 109 -4.98 -4.85 -6.71
CA ILE A 109 -5.77 -4.97 -7.93
C ILE A 109 -6.77 -3.81 -8.04
N LEU A 110 -7.24 -3.28 -6.90
CA LEU A 110 -8.12 -2.12 -6.85
C LEU A 110 -7.34 -0.81 -6.74
N VAL A 111 -6.31 -0.77 -5.88
CA VAL A 111 -5.54 0.46 -5.60
C VAL A 111 -4.70 0.89 -6.80
N GLY A 112 -4.14 -0.05 -7.57
CA GLY A 112 -3.31 0.27 -8.73
C GLY A 112 -4.04 1.09 -9.79
N PRO A 113 -5.21 0.63 -10.30
CA PRO A 113 -6.02 1.41 -11.23
C PRO A 113 -6.47 2.76 -10.66
N LEU A 114 -6.86 2.80 -9.39
CA LEU A 114 -7.27 4.04 -8.74
C LEU A 114 -6.12 5.06 -8.70
N LEU A 115 -4.93 4.62 -8.28
CA LEU A 115 -3.73 5.44 -8.24
C LEU A 115 -3.33 5.93 -9.64
N TRP A 116 -3.47 5.09 -10.66
CA TRP A 116 -3.25 5.47 -12.06
C TRP A 116 -4.20 6.59 -12.49
N VAL A 117 -5.49 6.42 -12.25
CA VAL A 117 -6.51 7.43 -12.59
C VAL A 117 -6.27 8.74 -11.86
N CYS A 118 -6.00 8.69 -10.54
CA CYS A 118 -5.68 9.89 -9.78
C CYS A 118 -4.41 10.58 -10.30
N TYR A 119 -3.39 9.81 -10.69
CA TYR A 119 -2.16 10.36 -11.28
C TYR A 119 -2.41 11.05 -12.61
N ASP A 120 -3.17 10.43 -13.51
CA ASP A 120 -3.54 10.99 -14.82
C ASP A 120 -4.38 12.27 -14.68
N MET A 121 -5.32 12.30 -13.73
CA MET A 121 -6.09 13.51 -13.44
C MET A 121 -5.22 14.63 -12.86
N ALA A 122 -4.20 14.30 -12.06
CA ALA A 122 -3.39 15.31 -11.38
C ALA A 122 -2.29 15.91 -12.26
N PHE A 123 -1.69 15.14 -13.16
CA PHE A 123 -0.55 15.56 -14.00
C PHE A 123 -0.97 15.92 -15.43
#